data_AF-A0A1I9Q3I3-F1
#
_entry.id   AF-A0A1I9Q3I3-F1
#
_cell.length_a   1.000
_cell.length_b   1.000
_cell.length_c   1.000
_cell.angle_alpha   90.00
_cell.angle_beta   90.00
_cell.angle_gamma   90.00
#
_symmetry.space_group_name_H-M   'P 1'
#
loop_
_entity.id
_entity.type
_entity.pdbx_description
1 polymer ?
#
loop_
_entity_poly.entity_id
_entity_poly.type
_entity_poly.pdbx_seq_one_letter_code
_entity_poly.pdbx_strand_id
1 'polypeptide(L)'
;LYELRKFYQYFDHIRSLKLWKMQLLDEDHLLMKYADEDVVTMKTLEPNSATSFFVVYNISKATVLAVYENSAEEMLALLENFCDYFRNTKMHKNFAC
;
A
#
# COMPACT_ATOMS: atom_id res chain seq x y z
N LEU A 1 -8.94 -23.70 13.79
CA LEU A 1 -9.55 -22.85 14.84
C LEU A 1 -8.62 -21.77 15.39
N TYR A 2 -7.31 -22.01 15.52
CA TYR A 2 -6.36 -20.99 16.00
C TYR A 2 -6.26 -19.78 15.05
N GLU A 3 -6.02 -20.02 13.76
CA GLU A 3 -5.90 -18.93 12.76
C GLU A 3 -7.16 -18.06 12.67
N LEU A 4 -8.34 -18.67 12.73
CA LEU A 4 -9.60 -17.92 12.71
C LEU A 4 -9.77 -17.01 13.95
N ARG A 5 -9.37 -17.50 15.13
CA ARG A 5 -9.40 -16.69 16.37
C ARG A 5 -8.40 -15.54 16.30
N LYS A 6 -7.19 -15.81 15.79
CA LYS A 6 -6.17 -14.80 15.55
C LYS A 6 -6.70 -13.73 14.58
N PHE A 7 -7.33 -14.13 13.49
CA PHE A 7 -7.97 -13.20 12.54
C PHE A 7 -8.98 -12.28 13.24
N TYR A 8 -9.91 -12.85 14.03
CA TYR A 8 -10.90 -12.03 14.74
C TYR A 8 -10.29 -11.06 15.76
N GLN A 9 -9.13 -11.38 16.35
CA GLN A 9 -8.42 -10.45 17.23
C GLN A 9 -7.91 -9.21 16.49
N TYR A 10 -7.48 -9.36 15.23
CA TYR A 10 -6.98 -8.25 14.40
C TYR A 10 -8.05 -7.61 13.52
N PHE A 11 -9.22 -8.25 13.36
CA PHE A 11 -10.25 -7.84 12.42
C PHE A 11 -10.74 -6.40 12.66
N ASP A 12 -10.99 -6.04 13.91
CA ASP A 12 -11.46 -4.69 14.24
C ASP A 12 -10.41 -3.62 13.90
N HIS A 13 -9.14 -3.92 14.13
CA HIS A 13 -8.03 -3.05 13.75
C HIS A 13 -7.97 -2.89 12.23
N ILE A 14 -7.95 -4.00 11.47
CA ILE A 14 -7.94 -3.98 10.00
C ILE A 14 -9.13 -3.20 9.44
N ARG A 15 -10.33 -3.38 10.01
CA ARG A 15 -11.55 -2.66 9.63
C ARG A 15 -11.46 -1.15 9.90
N SER A 16 -10.72 -0.75 10.92
CA SER A 16 -10.59 0.66 11.33
C SER A 16 -9.64 1.48 10.43
N LEU A 17 -8.77 0.79 9.68
CA LEU A 17 -7.77 1.42 8.83
C LEU A 17 -8.39 2.39 7.81
N LYS A 18 -7.67 3.46 7.54
CA LYS A 18 -8.04 4.51 6.60
C LYS A 18 -7.05 4.53 5.43
N LEU A 19 -7.55 4.89 4.25
CA LEU A 19 -6.70 5.13 3.10
C LEU A 19 -5.77 6.32 3.40
N TRP A 20 -4.47 6.08 3.44
CA TRP A 20 -3.45 7.09 3.68
C TRP A 20 -2.93 7.69 2.37
N LYS A 21 -2.55 6.81 1.43
CA LYS A 21 -1.95 7.22 0.16
C LYS A 21 -2.47 6.33 -0.95
N MET A 22 -2.64 6.93 -2.11
CA MET A 22 -2.91 6.23 -3.37
C MET A 22 -1.94 6.76 -4.42
N GLN A 23 -1.35 5.85 -5.21
CA GLN A 23 -0.50 6.21 -6.33
C GLN A 23 -0.71 5.25 -7.50
N LEU A 24 -0.65 5.77 -8.72
CA LEU A 24 -0.55 4.93 -9.91
C LEU A 24 0.84 4.30 -9.95
N LEU A 25 0.88 2.98 -10.18
CA LEU A 25 2.11 2.29 -10.55
C LEU A 25 2.31 2.37 -12.06
N ASP A 26 1.23 2.23 -12.82
CA ASP A 26 1.17 2.38 -14.28
C ASP A 26 -0.22 2.88 -14.71
N GLU A 27 -0.62 2.65 -15.96
CA GLU A 27 -1.92 3.09 -16.49
C GLU A 27 -3.14 2.35 -15.91
N ASP A 28 -2.96 1.15 -15.33
CA ASP A 28 -4.06 0.27 -14.91
C ASP A 28 -3.93 -0.27 -13.47
N HIS A 29 -2.83 0.06 -12.77
CA HIS A 29 -2.57 -0.42 -11.41
C HIS A 29 -2.41 0.73 -10.41
N LEU A 30 -3.13 0.63 -9.30
CA LEU A 30 -3.01 1.49 -8.13
C LEU A 30 -2.30 0.77 -7.00
N LEU A 31 -1.36 1.45 -6.37
CA LEU A 31 -0.87 1.13 -5.05
C LEU A 31 -1.55 2.02 -4.02
N MET A 32 -2.33 1.38 -3.14
CA MET A 32 -3.00 2.03 -2.02
C MET A 32 -2.31 1.64 -0.71
N LYS A 33 -2.11 2.60 0.18
CA LYS A 33 -1.60 2.38 1.54
C LYS A 33 -2.70 2.67 2.54
N TYR A 34 -2.99 1.71 3.39
CA TYR A 34 -3.93 1.83 4.50
C TYR A 34 -3.14 1.90 5.81
N ALA A 35 -3.54 2.78 6.72
CA ALA A 35 -2.92 2.97 8.02
C ALA A 35 -3.96 3.40 9.06
N ASP A 36 -3.57 3.43 10.33
CA ASP A 36 -4.41 3.95 11.40
C ASP A 36 -4.85 5.40 11.14
N GLU A 37 -6.03 5.76 11.67
CA GLU A 37 -6.58 7.10 11.53
C GLU A 37 -5.63 8.19 12.06
N ASP A 38 -4.93 7.94 13.17
CA ASP A 38 -3.97 8.88 13.73
C ASP A 38 -2.74 9.08 12.82
N VAL A 39 -2.35 8.05 12.07
CA VAL A 39 -1.31 8.14 11.04
C VAL A 39 -1.81 8.97 9.86
N VAL A 40 -3.02 8.70 9.39
CA VAL A 40 -3.62 9.45 8.25
C VAL A 40 -3.86 10.91 8.60
N THR A 41 -4.25 11.19 9.84
CA THR A 41 -4.51 12.55 10.34
C THR A 41 -3.24 13.26 10.86
N MET A 42 -2.05 12.66 10.68
CA MET A 42 -0.76 13.22 11.08
C MET A 42 -0.65 13.55 12.58
N LYS A 43 -1.39 12.82 13.42
CA LYS A 43 -1.35 12.94 14.89
C LYS A 43 -0.27 12.08 15.53
N THR A 44 0.31 11.15 14.78
CA THR A 44 1.38 10.26 15.23
C THR A 44 2.76 10.84 14.91
N LEU A 45 3.68 10.78 15.88
CA LEU A 45 5.07 11.25 15.73
C LEU A 45 5.91 10.33 14.83
N GLU A 46 5.58 9.03 14.77
CA GLU A 46 6.26 8.02 13.95
C GLU A 46 5.28 7.24 13.06
N PRO A 47 4.82 7.81 11.95
CA PRO A 47 3.79 7.21 11.10
C PRO A 47 4.22 5.92 10.38
N ASN A 48 5.52 5.62 10.33
CA ASN A 48 6.05 4.44 9.65
C ASN A 48 6.22 3.22 10.57
N SER A 49 6.17 3.39 11.89
CA SER A 49 6.27 2.28 12.85
C SER A 49 4.90 1.64 13.14
N ALA A 50 3.81 2.32 12.81
CA ALA A 50 2.46 1.76 12.86
C ALA A 50 2.23 0.70 11.79
N THR A 51 1.42 -0.32 12.12
CA THR A 51 0.98 -1.34 11.17
C THR A 51 0.28 -0.67 9.99
N SER A 52 0.73 -0.98 8.77
CA SER A 52 0.11 -0.47 7.56
C SER A 52 0.09 -1.52 6.48
N PHE A 53 -0.89 -1.42 5.59
CA PHE A 53 -1.09 -2.39 4.51
C PHE A 53 -0.96 -1.71 3.15
N PHE A 54 -0.21 -2.34 2.27
CA PHE A 54 -0.09 -1.99 0.87
C PHE A 54 -1.01 -2.89 0.05
N VAL A 55 -1.87 -2.28 -0.77
CA VAL A 55 -2.85 -2.96 -1.60
C VAL A 55 -2.56 -2.62 -3.06
N VAL A 56 -2.32 -3.64 -3.88
CA VAL A 56 -2.21 -3.51 -5.33
C VAL A 56 -3.57 -3.79 -5.93
N TYR A 57 -4.12 -2.81 -6.65
CA TYR A 57 -5.46 -2.85 -7.21
C TYR A 57 -5.42 -2.61 -8.71
N ASN A 58 -6.13 -3.43 -9.48
CA ASN A 58 -6.31 -3.24 -10.91
C ASN A 58 -7.58 -2.41 -11.15
N ILE A 59 -7.43 -1.28 -11.86
CA ILE A 59 -8.50 -0.31 -12.11
C ILE A 59 -9.55 -0.91 -13.05
N SER A 60 -9.13 -1.41 -14.21
CA SER A 60 -10.04 -1.89 -15.25
C SER A 60 -10.89 -3.08 -14.81
N LYS A 61 -10.31 -4.00 -14.03
CA LYS A 61 -11.01 -5.19 -13.51
C LYS A 61 -11.74 -4.93 -12.20
N ALA A 62 -11.46 -3.81 -11.54
CA ALA A 62 -11.94 -3.49 -10.20
C ALA A 62 -11.62 -4.58 -9.15
N THR A 63 -10.39 -5.11 -9.19
CA THR A 63 -9.97 -6.24 -8.33
C THR A 63 -8.71 -5.92 -7.54
N VAL A 64 -8.66 -6.39 -6.29
CA VAL A 64 -7.43 -6.46 -5.50
C VAL A 64 -6.57 -7.61 -6.01
N LEU A 65 -5.34 -7.30 -6.41
CA LEU A 65 -4.36 -8.28 -6.89
C LEU A 65 -3.51 -8.84 -5.74
N ALA A 66 -3.13 -7.98 -4.80
CA ALA A 66 -2.28 -8.37 -3.67
C ALA A 66 -2.45 -7.42 -2.48
N VAL A 67 -2.19 -7.94 -1.28
CA VAL A 67 -2.16 -7.19 -0.02
C VAL A 67 -0.90 -7.59 0.74
N TYR A 68 -0.12 -6.61 1.16
CA TYR A 68 1.12 -6.80 1.93
C TYR A 68 1.08 -5.98 3.20
N GLU A 69 1.54 -6.55 4.31
CA GLU A 69 1.87 -5.78 5.50
C GLU A 69 3.17 -5.00 5.25
N ASN A 70 3.33 -3.83 5.87
CA ASN A 70 4.53 -3.01 5.72
C ASN A 70 5.82 -3.66 6.23
N SER A 71 5.71 -4.67 7.08
CA SER A 71 6.84 -5.48 7.59
C SER A 71 7.16 -6.70 6.73
N ALA A 72 6.38 -6.98 5.68
CA ALA A 72 6.54 -8.17 4.84
C ALA A 72 7.77 -8.08 3.94
N GLU A 73 8.59 -9.15 3.91
CA GLU A 73 9.79 -9.24 3.06
C GLU A 73 9.43 -9.17 1.57
N GLU A 74 8.26 -9.69 1.18
CA GLU A 74 7.77 -9.65 -0.20
C GLU A 74 7.54 -8.21 -0.67
N MET A 75 7.08 -7.33 0.23
CA MET A 75 6.90 -5.91 -0.08
C MET A 75 8.26 -5.22 -0.32
N LEU A 76 9.27 -5.57 0.49
CA LEU A 76 10.62 -5.07 0.30
C LEU A 76 11.18 -5.54 -1.04
N ALA A 77 11.04 -6.83 -1.35
CA ALA A 77 11.48 -7.40 -2.62
C ALA A 77 10.80 -6.73 -3.83
N LEU A 78 9.50 -6.40 -3.74
CA LEU A 78 8.80 -5.65 -4.79
C LEU A 78 9.39 -4.25 -4.97
N LEU A 79 9.70 -3.54 -3.88
CA LEU A 79 10.27 -2.21 -3.96
C LEU A 79 11.68 -2.22 -4.58
N GLU A 80 12.49 -3.23 -4.26
CA GLU A 80 13.84 -3.39 -4.79
C GLU A 80 13.83 -3.72 -6.29
N ASN A 81 12.97 -4.65 -6.72
CA ASN A 81 12.93 -5.12 -8.11
C ASN A 81 12.17 -4.18 -9.06
N PHE A 82 11.24 -3.36 -8.54
CA PHE A 82 10.35 -2.53 -9.36
C PHE A 82 10.38 -1.05 -8.98
N CYS A 83 11.47 -0.59 -8.37
CA CYS A 83 11.60 0.74 -7.77
C CYS A 83 11.14 1.90 -8.67
N ASP A 84 11.33 1.79 -9.98
CA ASP A 84 10.95 2.80 -10.98
C ASP A 84 9.44 3.05 -11.07
N TYR A 85 8.61 2.05 -10.78
CA TYR A 85 7.15 2.17 -10.75
C TYR A 85 6.64 2.80 -9.44
N PHE A 86 7.41 2.69 -8.35
CA PHE A 86 7.08 3.28 -7.06
C PHE A 86 7.53 4.73 -6.95
N ARG A 87 8.59 5.08 -7.67
CA ARG A 87 9.06 6.45 -7.83
C ARG A 87 8.26 7.05 -8.98
N ASN A 88 7.61 8.19 -8.78
CA ASN A 88 7.04 8.98 -9.90
C ASN A 88 8.19 9.48 -10.80
N THR A 89 8.81 8.59 -11.57
CA THR A 89 9.84 8.92 -12.53
C THR A 89 9.13 9.53 -13.72
N LYS A 90 8.81 10.83 -13.61
CA LYS A 90 8.68 11.69 -14.78
C LYS A 90 10.04 11.77 -15.46
N MET A 91 10.49 10.69 -16.09
CA MET A 91 11.37 10.81 -17.24
C MET A 91 10.52 11.48 -18.31
N HIS A 92 10.48 12.81 -18.27
CA HIS A 92 10.21 13.60 -19.45
C HIS A 92 11.21 13.11 -20.49
N LYS A 93 10.81 12.12 -21.30
CA LYS A 93 11.40 11.96 -22.62
C LYS A 93 11.09 13.27 -23.30
N ASN A 94 12.08 14.15 -23.34
CA ASN A 94 12.08 15.31 -24.21
C ASN A 94 11.80 14.75 -25.61
N PHE A 95 10.55 14.81 -26.04
CA PHE A 95 10.20 14.67 -27.43
C PHE A 95 10.76 15.92 -28.11
N ALA A 96 12.01 15.83 -28.53
CA ALA A 96 12.54 16.70 -29.55
C ALA A 96 11.78 16.36 -30.85
N CYS A 97 10.93 17.29 -31.29
CA CYS A 97 10.52 17.53 -32.66
C CYS A 97 10.29 19.04 -32.78
#